data_AF-A0AAU8UK53-F1
#
_entry.id   AF-A0AAU8UK53-F1
#
_cell.length_a   1.000
_cell.length_b   1.000
_cell.length_c   1.000
_cell.angle_alpha   90.00
_cell.angle_beta   90.00
_cell.angle_gamma   90.00
#
_symmetry.space_group_name_H-M   'P 1'
#
loop_
_entity.id
_entity.type
_entity.pdbx_description
1 polymer ?
#
loop_
_entity_poly.entity_id
_entity_poly.type
_entity_poly.pdbx_seq_one_letter_code
_entity_poly.pdbx_strand_id
1 'polypeptide(L)'
;MVEVYTNYWENRRDGVRKEHGSYASEEAAFEGIQSWWTLHQEKYTDVNKRRTNSGALEITYGDDNYYYRIEKRHLDKLPSTKCKLRSPGEIDSKRKLAQLDEETFLFEELAEPYRDLLLVAMGDGQRVKDFIYDEKGRPIRELTKV
;
A
#
# COMPACT_ATOMS: atom_id res chain seq x y z
N MET A 1 17.73 13.80 -6.81
CA MET A 1 16.58 13.95 -5.90
C MET A 1 15.36 14.27 -6.74
N VAL A 2 14.31 13.47 -6.61
CA VAL A 2 13.03 13.61 -7.30
C VAL A 2 11.98 14.00 -6.26
N GLU A 3 11.15 14.99 -6.57
CA GLU A 3 9.98 15.33 -5.75
C GLU A 3 8.97 14.18 -5.85
N VAL A 4 8.51 13.71 -4.69
CA VAL A 4 7.50 12.65 -4.57
C VAL A 4 6.47 13.04 -3.52
N TYR A 5 5.33 12.38 -3.58
CA TYR A 5 4.21 12.53 -2.66
C TYR A 5 4.08 11.23 -1.88
N THR A 6 4.33 11.25 -0.58
CA THR A 6 4.32 10.05 0.25
C THR A 6 3.08 10.01 1.13
N ASN A 7 2.39 8.87 1.11
CA ASN A 7 1.22 8.62 1.93
C ASN A 7 1.59 8.05 3.28
N TYR A 8 1.04 8.66 4.32
CA TYR A 8 1.10 8.18 5.69
C TYR A 8 -0.30 7.91 6.18
N TRP A 9 -0.53 6.72 6.72
CA TRP A 9 -1.69 6.42 7.55
C TRP A 9 -1.34 6.74 9.00
N GLU A 10 -2.15 7.55 9.65
CA GLU A 10 -1.94 7.99 11.02
C GLU A 10 -3.15 7.66 11.90
N ASN A 11 -2.87 7.12 13.08
CA ASN A 11 -3.83 6.91 14.16
C ASN A 11 -3.47 7.86 15.31
N ARG A 12 -4.32 8.85 15.56
CA ARG A 12 -4.12 9.87 16.61
C ARG A 12 -4.20 9.29 18.02
N ARG A 13 -5.04 8.28 18.21
CA ARG A 13 -5.28 7.69 19.53
C ARG A 13 -4.03 7.00 20.06
N ASP A 14 -3.36 6.26 19.20
CA ASP A 14 -2.20 5.45 19.57
C ASP A 14 -0.86 6.07 19.14
N GLY A 15 -0.89 7.23 18.48
CA GLY A 15 0.31 7.91 17.96
C GLY A 15 1.05 7.11 16.89
N VAL A 16 0.36 6.21 16.19
CA VAL A 16 0.93 5.32 15.17
C VAL A 16 0.93 6.01 13.82
N ARG A 17 2.08 6.01 13.15
CA ARG A 17 2.24 6.51 11.78
C ARG A 17 2.87 5.43 10.91
N LYS A 18 2.23 5.07 9.80
CA LYS A 18 2.69 4.05 8.86
C LYS A 18 2.80 4.63 7.46
N GLU A 19 3.92 4.41 6.81
CA GLU A 19 4.09 4.78 5.39
C GLU A 19 3.45 3.72 4.49
N HIS A 20 2.56 4.15 3.60
CA HIS A 20 1.91 3.25 2.64
C HIS A 20 2.64 3.19 1.30
N GLY A 21 3.03 4.34 0.74
CA GLY A 21 3.67 4.41 -0.58
C GLY A 21 4.10 5.82 -0.97
N SER A 22 4.95 5.91 -2.00
CA SER A 22 5.43 7.17 -2.57
C SER A 22 5.09 7.26 -4.07
N TYR A 23 4.64 8.44 -4.50
CA TYR A 23 4.01 8.65 -5.80
C TYR A 23 4.56 9.88 -6.52
N ALA A 24 4.34 9.95 -7.84
CA ALA A 24 4.79 11.07 -8.66
C ALA A 24 3.98 12.36 -8.44
N SER A 25 2.71 12.25 -8.02
CA SER A 25 1.82 13.39 -7.79
C SER A 25 0.91 13.16 -6.59
N GLU A 26 0.30 14.24 -6.10
CA GLU A 26 -0.67 14.21 -5.00
C GLU A 26 -1.94 13.42 -5.37
N GLU A 27 -2.36 13.51 -6.64
CA GLU A 27 -3.51 12.78 -7.18
C GLU A 27 -3.24 11.28 -7.19
N ALA A 28 -2.08 10.85 -7.68
CA ALA A 28 -1.67 9.44 -7.67
C ALA A 28 -1.55 8.90 -6.24
N ALA A 29 -1.07 9.73 -5.32
CA ALA A 29 -1.04 9.40 -3.91
C ALA A 29 -2.46 9.22 -3.34
N PHE A 30 -3.39 10.11 -3.68
CA PHE A 30 -4.80 9.93 -3.29
C PHE A 30 -5.43 8.68 -3.91
N GLU A 31 -5.17 8.39 -5.18
CA GLU A 31 -5.63 7.16 -5.84
C GLU A 31 -5.13 5.91 -5.12
N GLY A 32 -3.87 5.89 -4.67
CA GLY A 32 -3.33 4.81 -3.85
C GLY A 32 -4.14 4.54 -2.57
N ILE A 33 -4.59 5.61 -1.90
CA ILE A 33 -5.46 5.49 -0.72
C ILE A 33 -6.82 4.90 -1.11
N GLN A 34 -7.41 5.37 -2.21
CA GLN A 34 -8.70 4.86 -2.68
C GLN A 34 -8.63 3.38 -3.11
N SER A 35 -7.55 2.97 -3.78
CA SER A 35 -7.30 1.57 -4.10
C SER A 35 -7.18 0.71 -2.85
N TRP A 36 -6.54 1.22 -1.80
CA TRP A 36 -6.46 0.53 -0.51
C TRP A 36 -7.84 0.34 0.15
N TRP A 37 -8.69 1.37 0.15
CA TRP A 37 -10.07 1.25 0.64
C TRP A 37 -10.89 0.27 -0.19
N THR A 38 -10.73 0.30 -1.51
CA THR A 38 -11.41 -0.61 -2.44
C THR A 38 -11.06 -2.07 -2.15
N LEU A 39 -9.77 -2.35 -1.93
CA LEU A 39 -9.26 -3.67 -1.56
C LEU A 39 -9.89 -4.18 -0.25
N HIS A 40 -10.08 -3.30 0.73
CA HIS A 40 -10.72 -3.63 2.00
C HIS A 40 -12.26 -3.57 1.95
N GLN A 41 -12.85 -3.30 0.79
CA GLN A 41 -14.28 -3.08 0.60
C GLN A 41 -14.85 -1.96 1.49
N GLU A 42 -14.01 -1.02 1.88
CA GLU A 42 -14.38 0.12 2.70
C GLU A 42 -14.98 1.21 1.82
N LYS A 43 -16.16 1.68 2.20
CA LYS A 43 -16.88 2.74 1.48
C LYS A 43 -17.09 3.92 2.41
N TYR A 44 -16.13 4.84 2.40
CA TYR A 44 -16.25 6.08 3.17
C TYR A 44 -17.00 7.14 2.36
N THR A 45 -18.08 7.67 2.94
CA THR A 45 -18.91 8.73 2.35
C THR A 45 -18.43 10.12 2.72
N ASP A 46 -17.78 10.26 3.88
CA ASP A 46 -17.45 11.55 4.49
C ASP A 46 -15.95 11.87 4.37
N VAL A 47 -15.40 11.68 3.17
CA VAL A 47 -13.98 11.95 2.90
C VAL A 47 -13.75 13.45 2.79
N ASN A 48 -12.99 14.02 3.73
CA ASN A 48 -12.64 15.43 3.74
C ASN A 48 -11.15 15.63 3.50
N LYS A 49 -10.82 16.59 2.63
CA LYS A 49 -9.44 16.94 2.28
C LYS A 49 -9.11 18.32 2.86
N ARG A 50 -8.10 18.40 3.73
CA ARG A 50 -7.65 19.65 4.34
C ARG A 50 -6.16 19.87 4.10
N ARG A 51 -5.80 21.04 3.57
CA ARG A 51 -4.40 21.46 3.47
C ARG A 51 -3.93 21.96 4.84
N THR A 52 -2.83 21.43 5.34
CA THR A 52 -2.21 21.92 6.58
C THR A 52 -1.30 23.12 6.31
N ASN A 53 -0.96 23.86 7.35
CA ASN A 53 0.01 24.97 7.28
C ASN A 53 1.41 24.52 6.82
N SER A 54 1.71 23.22 6.93
CA SER A 54 2.96 22.62 6.43
C SER A 54 2.92 22.32 4.93
N GLY A 55 1.79 22.52 4.26
CA GLY A 55 1.58 22.17 2.85
C GLY A 55 1.14 20.71 2.62
N ALA A 56 1.18 19.85 3.66
CA ALA A 56 0.68 18.49 3.58
C ALA A 56 -0.84 18.44 3.41
N LEU A 57 -1.34 17.46 2.67
CA LEU A 57 -2.77 17.19 2.50
C LEU A 57 -3.21 16.14 3.53
N GLU A 58 -4.10 16.52 4.43
CA GLU A 58 -4.77 15.58 5.35
C GLU A 58 -6.09 15.12 4.74
N ILE A 59 -6.35 13.83 4.82
CA ILE A 59 -7.56 13.17 4.36
C ILE A 59 -8.17 12.45 5.55
N THR A 60 -9.24 13.02 6.10
CA THR A 60 -10.03 12.38 7.14
C THR A 60 -11.18 11.61 6.51
N TYR A 61 -11.56 10.49 7.11
CA TYR A 61 -12.59 9.61 6.56
C TYR A 61 -13.25 8.84 7.70
N GLY A 62 -14.57 8.98 7.85
CA GLY A 62 -15.36 8.28 8.87
C GLY A 62 -15.07 8.76 10.31
N ASP A 63 -13.91 8.39 10.87
CA ASP A 63 -13.51 8.62 12.26
C ASP A 63 -12.35 9.62 12.35
N ASP A 64 -12.48 10.63 13.23
CA ASP A 64 -11.49 11.69 13.44
C ASP A 64 -10.14 11.21 14.02
N ASN A 65 -10.09 9.97 14.52
CA ASN A 65 -8.87 9.36 15.04
C ASN A 65 -7.96 8.81 13.93
N TYR A 66 -8.50 8.52 12.74
CA TYR A 66 -7.75 7.94 11.64
C TYR A 66 -7.76 8.86 10.44
N TYR A 67 -6.57 9.13 9.90
CA TYR A 67 -6.46 9.97 8.71
C TYR A 67 -5.25 9.56 7.88
N TYR A 68 -5.34 9.85 6.59
CA TYR A 68 -4.18 9.84 5.72
C TYR A 68 -3.56 11.22 5.66
N ARG A 69 -2.25 11.26 5.50
CA ARG A 69 -1.48 12.47 5.27
C ARG A 69 -0.56 12.28 4.08
N ILE A 70 -0.71 13.13 3.08
CA ILE A 70 0.15 13.17 1.90
C ILE A 70 1.17 14.28 2.10
N GLU A 71 2.45 13.91 2.13
CA GLU A 71 3.55 14.84 2.31
C GLU A 71 4.44 14.88 1.07
N LYS A 72 4.87 16.09 0.69
CA LYS A 72 5.90 16.26 -0.33
C LYS A 72 7.26 15.91 0.25
N ARG A 73 7.98 15.00 -0.41
CA ARG A 73 9.32 14.56 -0.03
C ARG A 73 10.25 14.57 -1.22
N HIS A 74 11.55 14.52 -0.95
CA HIS A 74 12.57 14.31 -1.96
C HIS A 74 13.21 12.95 -1.72
N LEU A 75 13.17 12.08 -2.73
CA LEU A 75 13.83 10.77 -2.72
C LEU A 75 14.92 10.73 -3.80
N ASP A 76 15.82 9.75 -3.73
CA ASP A 76 16.82 9.55 -4.78
C ASP A 76 16.16 9.19 -6.11
N LYS A 77 15.12 8.34 -6.05
CA LYS A 77 14.29 7.92 -7.19
C LYS A 77 12.88 7.61 -6.73
N LEU A 78 11.92 7.75 -7.63
CA LEU A 78 10.55 7.27 -7.43
C LEU A 78 10.55 5.72 -7.47
N PRO A 79 9.89 5.03 -6.51
CA PRO A 79 9.67 3.59 -6.59
C PRO A 79 8.96 3.22 -7.90
N SER A 80 9.35 2.08 -8.49
CA SER A 80 8.72 1.63 -9.73
C SER A 80 7.51 0.78 -9.41
N THR A 81 6.36 1.12 -9.99
CA THR A 81 5.15 0.28 -9.96
C THR A 81 5.27 -0.96 -10.84
N LYS A 82 6.34 -1.09 -11.64
CA LYS A 82 6.58 -2.28 -12.45
C LYS A 82 6.97 -3.46 -11.56
N CYS A 83 6.09 -4.45 -11.47
CA CYS A 83 6.35 -5.72 -10.79
C CYS A 83 6.71 -6.80 -11.81
N LYS A 84 7.87 -7.45 -11.63
CA LYS A 84 8.20 -8.69 -12.35
C LYS A 84 7.68 -9.87 -11.51
N LEU A 85 6.71 -10.59 -12.05
CA LEU A 85 6.15 -11.78 -11.41
C LEU A 85 7.23 -12.87 -11.28
N ARG A 86 7.25 -13.53 -10.12
CA ARG A 86 8.02 -14.77 -9.90
C ARG A 86 7.54 -15.87 -10.84
N SER A 87 8.47 -16.70 -11.29
CA SER A 87 8.15 -17.96 -11.99
C SER A 87 7.48 -18.97 -11.03
N PRO A 88 6.75 -19.97 -11.54
CA PRO A 88 6.13 -20.99 -10.70
C PRO A 88 7.11 -21.67 -9.72
N GLY A 89 8.34 -21.97 -10.17
CA GLY A 89 9.36 -22.57 -9.30
C GLY A 89 9.85 -21.63 -8.18
N GLU A 90 9.89 -20.32 -8.43
CA GLU A 90 10.20 -19.31 -7.40
C GLU A 90 9.06 -19.15 -6.40
N ILE A 91 7.80 -19.22 -6.85
CA ILE A 91 6.60 -19.19 -6.01
C ILE A 91 6.64 -20.39 -5.06
N ASP A 92 6.77 -21.62 -5.59
CA ASP A 92 6.83 -22.84 -4.78
C ASP A 92 7.95 -22.80 -3.75
N SER A 93 9.13 -22.32 -4.15
CA SER A 93 10.28 -22.18 -3.25
C SER A 93 9.99 -21.19 -2.12
N LYS A 94 9.38 -20.05 -2.44
CA LYS A 94 9.02 -19.03 -1.43
C LYS A 94 7.92 -19.51 -0.49
N ARG A 95 6.90 -20.21 -1.00
CA ARG A 95 5.84 -20.83 -0.20
C ARG A 95 6.42 -21.81 0.82
N LYS A 96 7.34 -22.68 0.39
CA LYS A 96 8.02 -23.65 1.27
C LYS A 96 8.89 -22.96 2.33
N LEU A 97 9.70 -21.98 1.92
CA LEU A 97 10.57 -21.25 2.84
C LEU A 97 9.78 -20.50 3.92
N ALA A 98 8.66 -19.88 3.54
CA ALA A 98 7.82 -19.12 4.46
C ALA A 98 6.77 -19.97 5.19
N GLN A 99 6.75 -21.30 4.93
CA GLN A 99 5.82 -22.28 5.49
C GLN A 99 4.35 -21.82 5.31
N LEU A 100 4.00 -21.44 4.09
CA LEU A 100 2.66 -20.96 3.77
C LEU A 100 1.67 -22.12 3.66
N ASP A 101 0.48 -21.91 4.23
CA ASP A 101 -0.68 -22.78 4.09
C ASP A 101 -1.44 -22.48 2.78
N GLU A 102 -2.52 -23.20 2.54
CA GLU A 102 -3.36 -23.03 1.34
C GLU A 102 -4.25 -21.78 1.39
N GLU A 103 -4.43 -21.18 2.56
CA GLU A 103 -5.26 -19.97 2.75
C GLU A 103 -4.46 -18.68 2.60
N THR A 104 -3.13 -18.80 2.48
CA THR A 104 -2.20 -17.69 2.30
C THR A 104 -1.61 -17.67 0.89
N PHE A 105 -1.51 -16.46 0.35
CA PHE A 105 -1.16 -16.21 -1.05
C PHE A 105 0.04 -15.28 -1.15
N LEU A 106 0.95 -15.57 -2.05
CA LEU A 106 1.91 -14.60 -2.55
C LEU A 106 1.23 -13.66 -3.55
N PHE A 107 1.83 -12.50 -3.78
CA PHE A 107 1.31 -11.49 -4.72
C PHE A 107 0.92 -12.08 -6.09
N GLU A 108 1.75 -12.97 -6.63
CA GLU A 108 1.53 -13.58 -7.94
C GLU A 108 0.31 -14.50 -8.00
N GLU A 109 -0.06 -15.09 -6.86
CA GLU A 109 -1.15 -16.07 -6.72
C GLU A 109 -2.53 -15.41 -6.55
N LEU A 110 -2.55 -14.11 -6.26
CA LEU A 110 -3.79 -13.35 -6.16
C LEU A 110 -4.46 -13.18 -7.53
N ALA A 111 -5.80 -13.09 -7.50
CA ALA A 111 -6.56 -12.71 -8.67
C ALA A 111 -6.12 -11.32 -9.18
N GLU A 112 -6.11 -11.17 -10.51
CA GLU A 112 -5.62 -9.96 -11.19
C GLU A 112 -6.21 -8.64 -10.66
N PRO A 113 -7.53 -8.52 -10.36
CA PRO A 113 -8.09 -7.29 -9.81
C PRO A 113 -7.43 -6.87 -8.50
N TYR A 114 -7.06 -7.82 -7.64
CA TYR A 114 -6.38 -7.51 -6.38
C TYR A 114 -4.92 -7.12 -6.60
N ARG A 115 -4.23 -7.77 -7.55
CA ARG A 115 -2.85 -7.43 -7.90
C ARG A 115 -2.74 -6.00 -8.41
N ASP A 116 -3.64 -5.58 -9.29
CA ASP A 116 -3.65 -4.23 -9.84
C ASP A 116 -3.92 -3.18 -8.75
N LEU A 117 -4.92 -3.44 -7.89
CA LEU A 117 -5.21 -2.56 -6.75
C LEU A 117 -4.02 -2.44 -5.80
N LEU A 118 -3.30 -3.52 -5.53
CA LEU A 118 -2.12 -3.50 -4.65
C LEU A 118 -0.95 -2.70 -5.24
N LEU A 119 -0.71 -2.81 -6.55
CA LEU A 119 0.34 -2.04 -7.23
C LEU A 119 0.07 -0.54 -7.15
N VAL A 120 -1.19 -0.13 -7.30
CA VAL A 120 -1.60 1.27 -7.13
C VAL A 120 -1.54 1.67 -5.65
N ALA A 121 -2.07 0.85 -4.75
CA ALA A 121 -2.17 1.16 -3.33
C ALA A 121 -0.81 1.28 -2.63
N MET A 122 0.20 0.50 -3.04
CA MET A 122 1.54 0.56 -2.45
C MET A 122 2.50 1.47 -3.24
N GLY A 123 2.21 1.74 -4.53
CA GLY A 123 3.07 2.56 -5.39
C GLY A 123 4.46 1.95 -5.66
N ASP A 124 4.69 0.70 -5.26
CA ASP A 124 5.98 0.02 -5.33
C ASP A 124 5.80 -1.47 -5.67
N GLY A 125 6.20 -1.84 -6.89
CA GLY A 125 6.07 -3.20 -7.43
C GLY A 125 7.01 -4.22 -6.79
N GLN A 126 8.05 -3.80 -6.05
CA GLN A 126 8.83 -4.71 -5.22
C GLN A 126 8.17 -4.90 -3.87
N ARG A 127 7.68 -3.81 -3.27
CA ARG A 127 7.06 -3.85 -1.94
C ARG A 127 5.86 -4.79 -1.89
N VAL A 128 5.03 -4.85 -2.94
CA VAL A 128 3.91 -5.81 -2.98
C VAL A 128 4.37 -7.27 -2.88
N LYS A 129 5.62 -7.59 -3.24
CA LYS A 129 6.16 -8.95 -3.18
C LYS A 129 6.73 -9.32 -1.81
N ASP A 130 6.86 -8.34 -0.92
CA ASP A 130 7.41 -8.49 0.43
C ASP A 130 6.32 -8.83 1.47
N PHE A 131 5.07 -9.07 1.03
CA PHE A 131 3.96 -9.44 1.91
C PHE A 131 3.34 -10.78 1.53
N ILE A 132 2.70 -11.37 2.52
CA ILE A 132 1.79 -12.51 2.39
C ILE A 132 0.37 -11.97 2.52
N TYR A 133 -0.51 -12.46 1.67
CA TYR A 133 -1.89 -11.98 1.54
C TYR A 133 -2.89 -13.08 1.86
N ASP A 134 -4.11 -12.66 2.17
CA ASP A 134 -5.27 -13.55 2.09
C ASP A 134 -5.83 -13.62 0.66
N GLU A 135 -6.88 -14.43 0.47
CA GLU A 135 -7.58 -14.59 -0.82
C GLU A 135 -8.13 -13.27 -1.41
N LYS A 136 -8.30 -12.23 -0.59
CA LYS A 136 -8.83 -10.91 -0.98
C LYS A 136 -7.73 -9.89 -1.23
N GLY A 137 -6.47 -10.32 -1.20
CA GLY A 137 -5.31 -9.47 -1.40
C GLY A 137 -5.00 -8.55 -0.23
N ARG A 138 -5.55 -8.79 0.97
CA ARG A 138 -5.22 -7.99 2.16
C ARG A 138 -3.92 -8.51 2.78
N PRO A 139 -2.91 -7.66 3.03
CA PRO A 139 -1.65 -8.12 3.58
C PRO A 139 -1.83 -8.56 5.04
N ILE A 140 -1.42 -9.80 5.32
CA ILE A 140 -1.50 -10.41 6.66
C ILE A 140 -0.21 -10.11 7.44
N ARG A 141 0.94 -10.31 6.80
CA ARG A 141 2.27 -10.08 7.38
C ARG A 141 3.33 -9.95 6.29
N GLU A 142 4.49 -9.44 6.67
CA GLU A 142 5.65 -9.44 5.80
C GLU A 142 6.15 -10.87 5.53
N LEU A 143 6.53 -11.10 4.29
CA LEU A 143 7.25 -12.29 3.86
C LEU A 143 8.66 -12.19 4.45
N THR A 144 8.92 -12.95 5.51
CA THR A 144 10.17 -12.89 6.27
C THR A 144 11.37 -12.89 5.32
N LYS A 145 12.19 -11.83 5.40
CA LYS A 145 13.48 -11.80 4.72
C LYS A 145 14.37 -12.85 5.40
N VAL A 146 14.47 -14.02 4.77
CA VAL A 146 15.57 -14.96 5.02
C VAL A 146 16.85 -14.36 4.48
#